data_AF-A0A964LD52-F1
#
_entry.id   AF-A0A964LD52-F1
#
_cell.length_a   1.000
_cell.length_b   1.000
_cell.length_c   1.000
_cell.angle_alpha   90.00
_cell.angle_beta   90.00
_cell.angle_gamma   90.00
#
_symmetry.space_group_name_H-M   'P 1'
#
loop_
_entity.id
_entity.type
_entity.pdbx_description
1 polymer ?
#
loop_
_entity_poly.entity_id
_entity_poly.type
_entity_poly.pdbx_seq_one_letter_code
_entity_poly.pdbx_strand_id
1 'polypeptide(L)'
;MDDQDLILVCTVQSPTEAEIIRGALQSAGIACQIGGEGQAGLAGVLAIDILTHASDTKKARQLLKQIRRDKIERKRERVAAKKAKAAAKDSTSEAIQELKPSTDIKKKPK
;
A
#
# COMPACT_ATOMS: atom_id res chain seq x y z
N MET A 1 21.23 21.90 -19.02
CA MET A 1 20.09 21.66 -18.12
C MET A 1 20.30 22.64 -17.01
N ASP A 2 19.56 23.73 -17.06
CA ASP A 2 19.60 24.78 -16.05
C ASP A 2 18.93 24.25 -14.78
N ASP A 3 19.35 24.74 -13.61
CA ASP A 3 18.82 24.24 -12.32
C ASP A 3 17.32 24.47 -12.17
N GLN A 4 16.77 25.41 -12.95
CA GLN A 4 15.34 25.74 -12.98
C GLN A 4 14.54 24.87 -13.94
N ASP A 5 15.20 24.07 -14.79
CA ASP A 5 14.50 23.18 -15.72
C ASP A 5 13.67 22.16 -14.96
N LEU A 6 12.41 22.01 -15.40
CA LEU A 6 11.51 21.00 -14.88
C LEU A 6 11.83 19.65 -15.50
N ILE A 7 12.19 18.68 -14.65
CA ILE A 7 12.55 17.32 -15.04
C ILE A 7 11.49 16.34 -14.52
N LEU A 8 11.16 15.38 -15.37
CA LEU A 8 10.27 14.27 -15.04
C LEU A 8 10.86 13.36 -13.95
N VAL A 9 10.13 13.24 -12.85
CA VAL A 9 10.43 12.35 -11.72
C VAL A 9 9.79 10.97 -11.94
N CYS A 10 8.49 10.97 -12.22
CA CYS A 10 7.71 9.77 -12.50
C CYS A 10 6.38 10.13 -13.18
N THR A 11 5.71 9.12 -13.71
CA THR A 11 4.35 9.20 -14.23
C THR A 11 3.40 8.36 -13.38
N VAL A 12 2.15 8.81 -13.26
CA VAL A 12 1.06 8.09 -12.59
C VAL A 12 -0.22 8.20 -13.43
N GLN A 13 -1.17 7.28 -13.24
CA GLN A 13 -2.45 7.33 -13.97
C GLN A 13 -3.58 7.93 -13.12
N SER A 14 -3.44 7.91 -11.80
CA SER A 14 -4.46 8.39 -10.88
C SER A 14 -4.17 9.85 -10.48
N PRO A 15 -5.14 10.77 -10.63
CA PRO A 15 -4.99 12.14 -10.15
C PRO A 15 -4.84 12.17 -8.63
N THR A 16 -5.52 11.26 -7.91
CA THR A 16 -5.33 11.11 -6.46
C THR A 16 -3.91 10.72 -6.10
N GLU A 17 -3.30 9.79 -6.85
CA GLU A 17 -1.91 9.40 -6.60
C GLU A 17 -0.94 10.55 -6.90
N ALA A 18 -1.20 11.33 -7.96
CA ALA A 18 -0.41 12.51 -8.30
C ALA A 18 -0.40 13.53 -7.15
N GLU A 19 -1.56 13.84 -6.57
CA GLU A 19 -1.67 14.76 -5.43
C GLU A 19 -1.00 14.21 -4.16
N ILE A 20 -1.10 12.90 -3.90
CA ILE A 20 -0.40 12.27 -2.77
C ILE A 20 1.12 12.41 -2.94
N ILE A 21 1.63 12.16 -4.15
CA ILE A 21 3.06 12.29 -4.46
C ILE A 21 3.51 13.74 -4.31
N ARG A 22 2.74 14.68 -4.84
CA ARG A 22 3.00 16.12 -4.71
C ARG A 22 3.06 16.53 -3.23
N GLY A 23 2.08 16.15 -2.42
CA GLY A 23 2.09 16.43 -0.98
C GLY A 23 3.30 15.81 -0.26
N ALA A 24 3.72 14.60 -0.64
CA ALA A 24 4.90 13.96 -0.07
C ALA A 24 6.21 14.69 -0.45
N LEU A 25 6.34 15.13 -1.70
CA LEU A 25 7.50 15.90 -2.15
C LEU A 25 7.55 17.28 -1.50
N GLN A 26 6.42 18.00 -1.47
CA GLN A 26 6.31 19.33 -0.86
C GLN A 26 6.59 19.30 0.64
N SER A 27 6.10 18.28 1.37
CA SER A 27 6.41 18.13 2.81
C SER A 27 7.88 17.83 3.09
N ALA A 28 8.62 17.31 2.10
CA ALA A 28 10.06 17.15 2.16
C ALA A 28 10.84 18.38 1.66
N GLY A 29 10.16 19.49 1.36
CA GLY A 29 10.75 20.73 0.86
C GLY A 29 11.14 20.71 -0.61
N ILE A 30 10.63 19.75 -1.39
CA ILE A 30 10.92 19.64 -2.82
C ILE A 30 9.77 20.27 -3.61
N ALA A 31 10.07 21.31 -4.37
CA ALA A 31 9.11 21.94 -5.26
C ALA A 31 8.80 21.01 -6.46
N CYS A 32 7.52 20.81 -6.74
CA CYS A 32 7.07 19.95 -7.83
C CYS A 32 5.79 20.48 -8.48
N GLN A 33 5.61 20.10 -9.74
CA GLN A 33 4.44 20.41 -10.54
C GLN A 33 3.84 19.12 -11.10
N ILE A 34 2.52 19.09 -11.21
CA ILE A 34 1.80 18.03 -11.90
C ILE A 34 1.61 18.50 -13.35
N GLY A 35 2.18 17.75 -14.29
CA GLY A 35 2.00 17.93 -15.72
C GLY A 35 0.81 17.13 -16.24
N GLY A 36 0.15 17.63 -17.29
CA GLY A 36 -1.05 17.01 -17.84
C GLY A 36 -2.34 17.35 -17.08
N GLU A 37 -2.34 18.38 -16.22
CA GLU A 37 -3.56 18.95 -15.67
C GLU A 37 -4.40 19.56 -16.81
N GLY A 38 -5.65 19.09 -16.99
CA GLY A 38 -6.53 19.52 -18.09
C GLY A 38 -6.99 18.41 -19.05
N GLN A 39 -6.71 17.13 -18.74
CA GLN A 39 -7.20 15.99 -19.50
C GLN A 39 -8.73 15.87 -19.41
N ALA A 40 -9.45 16.51 -20.34
CA ALA A 40 -10.90 16.67 -20.47
C ALA A 40 -11.74 15.40 -20.22
N GLY A 41 -11.82 14.95 -18.97
CA GLY A 41 -12.47 13.69 -18.58
C GLY A 41 -11.63 12.42 -18.82
N LEU A 42 -10.37 12.53 -19.26
CA LEU A 42 -9.49 11.36 -19.53
C LEU A 42 -8.65 10.95 -18.31
N ALA A 43 -9.08 11.33 -17.11
CA ALA A 43 -8.45 10.91 -15.86
C ALA A 43 -8.41 9.37 -15.77
N GLY A 44 -7.23 8.79 -15.52
CA GLY A 44 -7.03 7.34 -15.50
C GLY A 44 -6.64 6.71 -16.84
N VAL A 45 -6.81 7.42 -17.96
CA VAL A 45 -6.44 6.91 -19.30
C VAL A 45 -5.05 7.39 -19.70
N LEU A 46 -4.75 8.66 -19.43
CA LEU A 46 -3.48 9.28 -19.80
C LEU A 46 -2.54 9.39 -18.61
N ALA A 47 -1.25 9.30 -18.90
CA ALA A 47 -0.21 9.49 -17.90
C ALA A 47 -0.22 10.94 -17.41
N ILE A 48 -0.12 11.09 -16.10
CA ILE A 48 0.03 12.34 -15.38
C ILE A 48 1.49 12.42 -14.95
N ASP A 49 2.15 13.51 -15.34
CA ASP A 49 3.57 13.70 -15.11
C ASP A 49 3.81 14.37 -13.76
N ILE A 50 4.82 13.91 -13.02
CA ILE A 50 5.31 14.62 -11.83
C ILE A 50 6.67 15.20 -12.16
N LEU A 51 6.74 16.53 -12.20
CA LEU A 51 7.92 17.29 -12.56
C LEU A 51 8.52 17.98 -11.33
N THR A 52 9.83 18.14 -11.28
CA THR A 52 10.56 18.88 -10.24
C THR A 52 11.77 19.59 -10.86
N HIS A 53 12.39 20.51 -10.13
CA HIS A 53 13.62 21.15 -10.61
C HIS A 53 14.77 20.15 -10.79
N ALA A 54 15.65 20.41 -11.75
CA ALA A 54 16.80 19.57 -12.04
C ALA A 54 17.67 19.31 -10.80
N SER A 55 17.84 20.33 -9.97
CA SER A 55 18.58 20.31 -8.71
C SER A 55 18.03 19.30 -7.69
N ASP A 56 16.71 19.10 -7.64
CA ASP A 56 16.03 18.25 -6.65
C ASP A 56 15.61 16.87 -7.18
N THR A 57 15.78 16.62 -8.48
CA THR A 57 15.36 15.38 -9.14
C THR A 57 15.89 14.12 -8.46
N LYS A 58 17.17 14.13 -8.03
CA LYS A 58 17.79 12.98 -7.34
C LYS A 58 17.13 12.72 -5.99
N LYS A 59 16.91 13.78 -5.20
CA LYS A 59 16.28 13.71 -3.87
C LYS A 59 14.83 13.22 -4.00
N ALA A 60 14.09 13.76 -4.96
CA ALA A 60 12.71 13.36 -5.25
C ALA A 60 12.61 11.87 -5.55
N ARG A 61 13.44 11.36 -6.48
CA ARG A 61 13.45 9.93 -6.84
C ARG A 61 13.83 9.03 -5.65
N GLN A 62 14.79 9.47 -4.83
CA GLN A 62 15.20 8.72 -3.64
C GLN A 62 14.07 8.64 -2.61
N LEU A 63 13.40 9.76 -2.33
CA LEU A 63 12.27 9.81 -1.40
C LEU A 63 11.14 8.88 -1.86
N LEU A 64 10.75 8.95 -3.13
CA LEU A 64 9.69 8.09 -3.67
C LEU A 64 10.07 6.60 -3.60
N LYS A 65 11.33 6.27 -3.83
CA LYS A 65 11.83 4.89 -3.67
C LYS A 65 11.71 4.42 -2.22
N GLN A 66 12.02 5.29 -1.25
CA GLN A 66 11.89 4.97 0.17
C GLN A 66 10.43 4.73 0.55
N ILE A 67 9.53 5.65 0.19
CA ILE A 67 8.09 5.54 0.46
C ILE A 67 7.51 4.24 -0.11
N ARG A 68 7.91 3.85 -1.33
CA ARG A 68 7.48 2.60 -1.95
C ARG A 68 7.95 1.37 -1.16
N ARG A 69 9.18 1.37 -0.65
CA ARG A 69 9.72 0.28 0.17
C ARG A 69 8.94 0.14 1.48
N ASP A 70 8.76 1.24 2.20
CA ASP A 70 8.04 1.27 3.49
C ASP A 70 6.59 0.78 3.32
N LYS A 71 5.93 1.15 2.22
CA LYS A 71 4.57 0.69 1.90
C LYS A 71 4.51 -0.82 1.68
N ILE A 72 5.50 -1.39 0.99
CA ILE A 72 5.59 -2.84 0.75
C ILE A 72 5.82 -3.59 2.06
N GLU A 73 6.71 -3.10 2.91
CA GLU A 73 7.01 -3.70 4.20
C GLU A 73 5.78 -3.70 5.12
N ARG A 74 5.13 -2.55 5.29
CA ARG A 74 3.86 -2.45 6.05
C ARG A 74 2.78 -3.37 5.50
N LYS A 75 2.71 -3.56 4.17
CA LYS A 75 1.75 -4.49 3.56
C LYS A 75 2.08 -5.94 3.91
N ARG A 76 3.37 -6.32 3.88
CA ARG A 76 3.83 -7.66 4.25
C ARG A 76 3.54 -7.98 5.71
N GLU A 77 3.85 -7.06 6.62
CA GLU A 77 3.54 -7.21 8.06
C GLU A 77 2.04 -7.40 8.29
N ARG A 78 1.19 -6.58 7.66
CA ARG A 78 -0.26 -6.70 7.76
C ARG A 78 -0.77 -8.05 7.25
N VAL A 79 -0.23 -8.55 6.15
CA VAL A 79 -0.60 -9.86 5.59
C VAL A 79 -0.12 -10.98 6.51
N ALA A 80 1.10 -10.90 7.04
CA ALA A 80 1.63 -11.88 8.00
C ALA A 80 0.82 -11.91 9.29
N ALA A 81 0.48 -10.75 9.86
CA ALA A 81 -0.35 -10.64 11.05
C ALA A 81 -1.77 -11.19 10.81
N LYS A 82 -2.36 -10.93 9.62
CA LYS A 82 -3.65 -11.54 9.25
C LYS A 82 -3.55 -13.06 9.13
N LYS A 83 -2.48 -13.58 8.51
CA LYS A 83 -2.26 -15.03 8.37
C LYS A 83 -2.05 -15.70 9.73
N ALA A 84 -1.27 -15.10 10.63
CA ALA A 84 -1.05 -15.61 11.97
C ALA A 84 -2.33 -15.64 12.81
N LYS A 85 -3.16 -14.57 12.72
CA LYS A 85 -4.48 -14.54 13.37
C LYS A 85 -5.45 -15.58 12.80
N ALA A 86 -5.42 -15.83 11.49
CA ALA A 86 -6.21 -16.88 10.86
C ALA A 86 -5.78 -18.27 11.36
N ALA A 87 -4.48 -18.57 11.32
CA ALA A 87 -3.95 -19.85 11.81
C ALA A 87 -4.25 -20.12 13.30
N ALA A 88 -4.17 -19.09 14.14
CA ALA A 88 -4.53 -19.21 15.56
C ALA A 88 -6.03 -19.43 15.79
N LYS A 89 -6.89 -18.90 14.89
CA LYS A 89 -8.35 -19.11 14.93
C LYS A 89 -8.71 -20.52 14.46
N ASP A 90 -8.00 -21.05 13.47
CA ASP A 90 -8.21 -22.40 12.97
C ASP A 90 -7.78 -23.45 14.03
N SER A 91 -6.64 -23.25 14.71
CA SER A 91 -6.18 -24.15 15.78
C SER A 91 -7.04 -24.11 17.05
N THR A 92 -7.69 -22.98 17.35
CA THR A 92 -8.64 -22.89 18.48
C THR A 92 -10.00 -23.49 18.15
N SER A 93 -10.36 -23.62 16.87
CA SER A 93 -11.60 -24.30 16.47
C SER A 93 -11.50 -25.84 16.56
N GLU A 94 -10.30 -26.41 16.45
CA GLU A 94 -10.06 -27.86 16.64
C GLU A 94 -10.07 -28.27 18.13
N ALA A 95 -9.61 -27.41 19.04
CA ALA A 95 -9.51 -27.73 20.47
C ALA A 95 -10.86 -27.78 21.24
N ILE A 96 -11.97 -27.34 20.64
CA ILE A 96 -13.29 -27.28 21.30
C ILE A 96 -14.15 -28.52 20.97
N GLN A 97 -13.76 -29.39 20.01
CA GLN A 97 -14.58 -30.54 19.60
C GLN A 97 -14.33 -31.85 20.36
N GLU A 98 -13.41 -31.89 21.31
CA GLU A 98 -13.17 -33.08 22.14
C GLU A 98 -13.66 -32.84 23.57
N LEU A 99 -14.97 -33.02 23.79
CA LEU A 99 -15.58 -33.44 25.06
C LEU A 99 -17.10 -33.58 24.84
N LYS A 100 -17.51 -34.64 24.14
CA LYS A 100 -18.86 -35.17 24.32
C LYS A 100 -18.77 -36.36 25.30
N PRO A 101 -19.45 -36.31 26.46
CA PRO A 101 -19.36 -37.36 27.45
C PRO A 101 -19.98 -38.65 26.89
N SER A 102 -19.23 -39.76 26.99
CA SER A 102 -19.78 -41.10 26.72
C SER A 102 -20.89 -41.38 27.72
N THR A 103 -22.13 -41.44 27.25
CA THR A 103 -23.25 -41.99 28.02
C THR A 103 -23.46 -43.45 27.64
N ASP A 104 -22.64 -44.33 28.21
CA ASP A 104 -22.88 -45.77 28.28
C ASP A 104 -24.05 -46.04 29.24
N ILE A 105 -25.29 -45.90 28.74
CA ILE A 105 -26.46 -46.40 29.46
C ILE A 105 -26.64 -47.88 29.06
N LYS A 106 -26.02 -48.77 29.84
CA LYS A 106 -26.28 -50.21 29.81
C LYS A 106 -27.77 -50.48 30.09
N LYS A 107 -28.56 -50.72 29.04
CA LYS A 107 -29.86 -51.39 29.16
C LYS A 107 -29.63 -52.86 29.51
N LYS A 108 -29.87 -53.25 30.77
CA LYS A 108 -30.01 -54.66 31.16
C LYS A 108 -31.27 -55.25 30.51
N PRO A 109 -31.23 -56.50 29.99
CA PRO A 109 -32.41 -57.16 29.44
C PRO A 109 -33.16 -57.96 30.52
N LYS A 110 -34.49 -57.95 30.34
CA LYS A 110 -35.55 -58.81 30.89
C LYS A 110 -35.76 -58.86 32.40
#